data_AF-A0A2E1AGC1-F1
#
_entry.id   AF-A0A2E1AGC1-F1
#
_cell.length_a   1.000
_cell.length_b   1.000
_cell.length_c   1.000
_cell.angle_alpha   90.00
_cell.angle_beta   90.00
_cell.angle_gamma   90.00
#
_symmetry.space_group_name_H-M   'P 1'
#
loop_
_entity.id
_entity.type
_entity.pdbx_description
1 polymer ?
#
loop_
_entity_poly.entity_id
_entity_poly.type
_entity_poly.pdbx_seq_one_letter_code
_entity_poly.pdbx_strand_id
1 'polypeptide(L)'
;FIVTPETDTQALELVRDLAATNIVSLIILDGLADIRSLRRLRQSIAAFRTTLLLISQRPAEAAQLQLGVSCANWLYQHQHIIGCQIQARLLRHPNQASGSEVTFPLYFASGSDGDDD
;
A
#
# COMPACT_ATOMS: atom_id res chain seq x y z
N PHE A 1 -8.17 -3.91 11.93
CA PHE A 1 -9.43 -3.13 11.85
C PHE A 1 -9.46 -2.46 10.50
N ILE A 2 -10.55 -2.61 9.75
CA ILE A 2 -10.74 -1.99 8.43
C ILE A 2 -11.80 -0.91 8.61
N VAL A 3 -11.53 0.28 8.09
CA VAL A 3 -12.46 1.42 8.13
C VAL A 3 -12.63 1.94 6.73
N THR A 4 -13.86 2.30 6.39
CA THR A 4 -14.19 2.95 5.13
C THR A 4 -14.79 4.32 5.43
N PRO A 5 -13.97 5.38 5.48
CA PRO A 5 -14.45 6.74 5.66
C PRO A 5 -15.32 7.18 4.48
N GLU A 6 -16.30 8.04 4.72
CA GLU A 6 -17.18 8.57 3.67
C GLU A 6 -16.49 9.64 2.80
N THR A 7 -15.46 10.30 3.34
CA THR A 7 -14.73 11.36 2.65
C THR A 7 -13.22 11.30 2.92
N ASP A 8 -12.43 11.83 1.98
CA ASP A 8 -10.98 11.98 2.14
C ASP A 8 -10.62 12.78 3.41
N THR A 9 -11.38 13.82 3.73
CA THR A 9 -11.16 14.63 4.94
C THR A 9 -11.31 13.80 6.20
N GLN A 10 -12.39 13.02 6.30
CA GLN A 10 -12.64 12.13 7.44
C GLN A 10 -11.54 11.07 7.57
N ALA A 11 -11.08 10.51 6.45
CA ALA A 11 -9.98 9.55 6.45
C ALA A 11 -8.68 10.15 7.04
N LEU A 12 -8.34 11.37 6.65
CA LEU A 12 -7.12 12.05 7.11
C LEU A 12 -7.20 12.47 8.58
N GLU A 13 -8.37 12.92 9.04
CA GLU A 13 -8.60 13.21 10.47
C GLU A 13 -8.46 11.95 11.32
N LEU A 14 -9.07 10.84 10.88
CA LEU A 14 -8.94 9.56 11.56
C LEU A 14 -7.48 9.09 11.64
N VAL A 15 -6.71 9.23 10.55
CA VAL A 15 -5.28 8.89 10.54
C VAL A 15 -4.50 9.71 11.57
N ARG A 16 -4.76 11.02 11.63
CA ARG A 16 -4.10 11.91 12.59
C ARG A 16 -4.42 11.50 14.03
N ASP A 17 -5.69 11.25 14.31
CA ASP A 17 -6.15 10.92 15.66
C ASP A 17 -5.61 9.54 16.10
N LEU A 18 -5.60 8.55 15.20
CA LEU A 18 -4.99 7.24 15.44
C LEU A 18 -3.48 7.33 15.66
N ALA A 19 -2.77 8.14 14.86
CA ALA A 19 -1.33 8.34 15.04
C ALA A 19 -1.03 9.01 16.39
N ALA A 20 -1.87 9.96 16.83
CA ALA A 20 -1.72 10.64 18.10
C ALA A 20 -1.90 9.72 19.32
N THR A 21 -2.59 8.59 19.17
CA THR A 21 -2.71 7.60 20.26
C THR A 21 -1.37 6.98 20.67
N ASN A 22 -0.35 7.02 19.80
CA ASN A 22 0.92 6.31 19.95
C ASN A 22 0.81 4.78 20.16
N ILE A 23 -0.38 4.19 19.96
CA ILE A 23 -0.61 2.74 20.03
C ILE A 23 -0.49 2.12 18.63
N VAL A 24 -0.86 2.88 17.59
CA VAL A 24 -0.86 2.41 16.21
C VAL A 24 0.50 2.67 15.55
N SER A 25 1.21 1.59 15.20
CA SER A 25 2.53 1.66 14.56
C SER A 25 2.48 1.71 13.04
N LEU A 26 1.40 1.23 12.42
CA LEU A 26 1.22 1.21 10.97
C LEU A 26 -0.23 1.56 10.61
N ILE A 27 -0.39 2.50 9.68
CA ILE A 27 -1.66 2.85 9.05
C ILE A 27 -1.49 2.65 7.54
N ILE A 28 -2.41 1.89 6.94
CA ILE A 28 -2.45 1.67 5.50
C ILE A 28 -3.63 2.46 4.94
N LEU A 29 -3.36 3.31 3.96
CA LEU A 29 -4.35 4.07 3.21
C LEU A 29 -4.44 3.51 1.80
N ASP A 30 -5.59 2.96 1.46
CA ASP A 30 -5.85 2.40 0.14
C ASP A 30 -6.73 3.34 -0.68
N GLY A 31 -6.10 4.03 -1.64
CA GLY A 31 -6.78 5.01 -2.48
C GLY A 31 -7.05 6.34 -1.77
N LEU A 32 -6.30 7.37 -2.16
CA LEU A 32 -6.56 8.76 -1.80
C LEU A 32 -6.39 9.64 -3.03
N ALA A 33 -7.36 10.51 -3.30
CA ALA A 33 -7.38 11.29 -4.53
C ALA A 33 -6.42 12.50 -4.49
N ASP A 34 -6.25 13.13 -3.32
CA ASP A 34 -5.48 14.38 -3.19
C ASP A 34 -4.13 14.21 -2.46
N ILE A 35 -3.05 14.27 -3.25
CA ILE A 35 -1.66 14.22 -2.77
C ILE A 35 -1.29 15.45 -1.92
N ARG A 36 -1.93 16.62 -2.11
CA ARG A 36 -1.58 17.84 -1.33
C ARG A 36 -1.94 17.67 0.14
N SER A 37 -3.08 17.04 0.40
CA SER A 37 -3.56 16.75 1.75
C SER A 37 -2.64 15.77 2.50
N LEU A 38 -1.98 14.85 1.79
CA LEU A 38 -0.96 13.94 2.36
C LEU A 38 0.27 14.68 2.89
N ARG A 39 0.71 15.76 2.22
CA ARG A 39 1.89 16.53 2.67
C ARG A 39 1.66 17.17 4.02
N ARG A 40 0.45 17.74 4.24
CA ARG A 40 0.05 18.33 5.53
C ARG A 40 -0.05 17.26 6.60
N LEU A 41 -0.72 16.15 6.29
CA LEU A 41 -0.84 15.02 7.21
C LEU A 41 0.55 14.53 7.66
N ARG A 42 1.49 14.34 6.72
CA ARG A 42 2.87 13.94 7.03
C ARG A 42 3.54 14.86 8.04
N GLN A 43 3.37 16.17 7.91
CA GLN A 43 3.92 17.14 8.86
C GLN A 43 3.26 17.00 10.23
N SER A 44 1.93 16.84 10.28
CA SER A 44 1.18 16.68 11.52
C SER A 44 1.51 15.40 12.27
N ILE A 45 1.87 14.31 11.57
CA ILE A 45 2.18 13.02 12.19
C ILE A 45 3.68 12.75 12.33
N ALA A 46 4.55 13.67 11.91
CA ALA A 46 6.01 13.47 11.93
C ALA A 46 6.58 13.23 13.33
N ALA A 47 5.89 13.71 14.37
CA ALA A 47 6.28 13.52 15.76
C ALA A 47 5.84 12.16 16.35
N PHE A 48 4.95 11.43 15.66
CA PHE A 48 4.41 10.17 16.14
C PHE A 48 5.21 8.98 15.62
N ARG A 49 5.20 7.87 16.37
CA ARG A 49 5.88 6.62 15.99
C ARG A 49 5.02 5.76 15.05
N THR A 50 4.31 6.39 14.14
CA THR A 50 3.38 5.74 13.22
C THR A 50 3.92 5.79 11.79
N THR A 51 4.01 4.64 11.16
CA THR A 51 4.33 4.52 9.73
C THR A 51 3.06 4.64 8.92
N LEU A 52 3.09 5.47 7.87
CA LEU A 52 2.00 5.61 6.92
C LEU A 52 2.37 4.92 5.60
N LEU A 53 1.62 3.89 5.22
CA LEU A 53 1.73 3.23 3.91
C LEU A 53 0.56 3.68 3.03
N LEU A 54 0.87 4.22 1.85
CA LEU A 54 -0.13 4.61 0.87
C LEU A 54 -0.10 3.65 -0.31
N ILE A 55 -1.25 3.10 -0.66
CA ILE A 55 -1.49 2.36 -1.90
C ILE A 55 -2.15 3.33 -2.88
N SER A 56 -1.53 3.51 -4.04
CA SER A 56 -1.97 4.48 -5.04
C SER A 56 -1.62 4.01 -6.45
N GLN A 57 -2.50 4.28 -7.41
CA GLN A 57 -2.24 4.08 -8.83
C GLN A 57 -1.33 5.16 -9.43
N ARG A 58 -1.19 6.32 -8.76
CA ARG A 58 -0.35 7.44 -9.19
C ARG A 58 0.83 7.63 -8.23
N PRO A 59 2.00 8.05 -8.75
CA PRO A 59 3.14 8.41 -7.92
C PRO A 59 2.77 9.48 -6.88
N ALA A 60 3.04 9.19 -5.61
CA ALA A 60 2.86 10.16 -4.53
C ALA A 60 4.18 10.89 -4.25
N GLU A 61 4.36 12.09 -4.78
CA GLU A 61 5.60 12.88 -4.64
C GLU A 61 6.01 13.16 -3.18
N ALA A 62 5.03 13.15 -2.26
CA ALA A 62 5.25 13.38 -0.84
C ALA A 62 5.86 12.18 -0.09
N ALA A 63 5.91 11.00 -0.72
CA ALA A 63 6.43 9.78 -0.11
C ALA A 63 7.96 9.84 0.03
N GLN A 64 8.47 9.44 1.20
CA GLN A 64 9.91 9.34 1.46
C GLN A 64 10.49 8.06 0.83
N LEU A 65 9.72 6.96 0.91
CA LEU A 65 9.99 5.68 0.26
C LEU A 65 8.90 5.44 -0.77
N GLN A 66 9.27 5.03 -1.97
CA GLN A 66 8.33 4.74 -3.04
C GLN A 66 8.68 3.42 -3.72
N LEU A 67 7.68 2.54 -3.83
CA LEU A 67 7.75 1.29 -4.57
C LEU A 67 6.85 1.38 -5.80
N GLY A 68 7.37 0.97 -6.95
CA GLY A 68 6.56 0.64 -8.12
C GLY A 68 6.28 -0.84 -8.11
N VAL A 69 5.01 -1.23 -8.20
CA VAL A 69 4.59 -2.63 -8.20
C VAL A 69 3.86 -2.90 -9.51
N SER A 70 4.28 -3.93 -10.24
CA SER A 70 3.68 -4.34 -11.51
C SER A 70 3.51 -5.86 -11.59
N CYS A 71 2.51 -6.29 -12.37
CA CYS A 71 2.41 -7.67 -12.81
C CYS A 71 3.37 -7.87 -13.97
N ALA A 72 4.39 -8.72 -13.79
CA ALA A 72 5.36 -9.05 -14.83
C ALA A 72 4.84 -10.15 -15.75
N ASN A 73 4.25 -11.21 -15.18
CA ASN A 73 3.72 -12.37 -15.89
C ASN A 73 2.54 -12.98 -15.13
N TRP A 74 1.66 -13.70 -15.85
CA TRP A 74 0.64 -14.56 -15.25
C TRP A 74 1.18 -15.97 -15.04
N LEU A 75 0.81 -16.60 -13.92
CA LEU A 75 1.17 -17.98 -13.59
C LEU A 75 -0.01 -18.90 -13.90
N TYR A 76 0.26 -20.02 -14.55
CA TYR A 76 -0.77 -20.95 -15.03
C TYR A 76 -0.58 -22.36 -14.48
N GLN A 77 -1.70 -23.03 -14.20
CA GLN A 77 -1.79 -24.48 -14.05
C GLN A 77 -2.80 -24.99 -15.08
N HIS A 78 -2.32 -25.79 -16.03
CA HIS A 78 -3.09 -26.13 -17.24
C HIS A 78 -3.54 -24.86 -18.00
N GLN A 79 -4.85 -24.62 -18.10
CA GLN A 79 -5.43 -23.44 -18.74
C GLN A 79 -5.93 -22.39 -17.74
N HIS A 80 -5.72 -22.60 -16.44
CA HIS A 80 -6.21 -21.73 -15.38
C HIS A 80 -5.11 -20.81 -14.86
N ILE A 81 -5.43 -19.53 -14.69
CA ILE A 81 -4.56 -18.56 -14.01
C ILE A 81 -4.61 -18.86 -12.51
N ILE A 82 -3.47 -19.25 -11.94
CA ILE A 82 -3.33 -19.57 -10.51
C ILE A 82 -2.68 -18.43 -9.71
N GLY A 83 -2.16 -17.42 -10.40
CA GLY A 83 -1.44 -16.32 -9.77
C GLY A 83 -0.76 -15.41 -10.77
N CYS A 84 0.11 -14.56 -10.27
CA CYS A 84 0.96 -13.69 -11.08
C CYS A 84 2.36 -13.54 -10.47
N GLN A 85 3.32 -13.23 -11.32
CA GLN A 85 4.66 -12.84 -10.93
C GLN A 85 4.66 -11.32 -10.71
N ILE A 86 4.89 -10.90 -9.47
CA ILE A 86 4.94 -9.50 -9.09
C ILE A 86 6.39 -9.01 -9.17
N GLN A 87 6.61 -7.90 -9.85
CA GLN A 87 7.86 -7.15 -9.82
C GLN A 87 7.65 -5.91 -8.93
N ALA A 88 8.47 -5.78 -7.89
CA ALA A 88 8.52 -4.61 -7.05
C ALA A 88 9.87 -3.90 -7.23
N ARG A 89 9.82 -2.62 -7.62
CA ARG A 89 10.99 -1.79 -7.86
C ARG A 89 11.05 -0.63 -6.87
N LEU A 90 12.21 -0.41 -6.27
CA LEU A 90 12.48 0.75 -5.45
C LEU A 90 12.63 1.99 -6.33
N LEU A 91 11.63 2.87 -6.32
CA LEU A 91 11.64 4.12 -7.10
C LEU A 91 12.30 5.27 -6.32
N ARG A 92 12.13 5.29 -5.00
CA ARG A 92 12.69 6.31 -4.10
C ARG A 92 12.98 5.73 -2.73
N HIS A 93 14.11 6.11 -2.14
CA HIS A 93 14.46 5.80 -0.76
C HIS A 93 15.29 6.95 -0.17
N PRO A 94 15.15 7.30 1.13
CA PRO A 94 15.94 8.37 1.73
C PRO A 94 17.44 8.04 1.82
N ASN A 95 17.78 6.76 2.02
CA ASN A 95 19.14 6.34 2.38
C ASN A 95 19.77 5.30 1.43
N GLN A 96 19.10 4.95 0.32
CA GLN A 96 19.55 3.91 -0.60
C GLN A 96 19.35 4.37 -2.04
N ALA A 97 20.19 3.88 -2.94
CA ALA A 97 20.03 4.14 -4.36
C ALA A 97 18.73 3.52 -4.86
N SER A 98 17.96 4.29 -5.63
CA SER A 98 16.81 3.79 -6.35
C SER A 98 17.25 2.81 -7.46
N GLY A 99 16.31 1.95 -7.89
CA GLY A 99 16.50 1.06 -9.02
C GLY A 99 16.56 -0.42 -8.67
N SER A 100 16.84 -0.77 -7.42
CA SER A 100 16.78 -2.14 -6.94
C SER A 100 15.40 -2.76 -7.19
N GLU A 101 15.38 -4.02 -7.60
CA GLU A 101 14.16 -4.75 -7.91
C GLU A 101 14.15 -6.13 -7.27
N VAL A 102 12.95 -6.60 -6.94
CA VAL A 102 12.69 -7.95 -6.50
C VAL A 102 11.50 -8.49 -7.27
N THR A 103 11.56 -9.76 -7.64
CA THR A 103 10.48 -10.45 -8.33
C THR A 103 10.08 -11.67 -7.51
N PHE A 104 8.79 -11.84 -7.28
CA PHE A 104 8.25 -12.94 -6.47
C PHE A 104 6.87 -13.38 -6.98
N PRO A 105 6.51 -14.66 -6.80
CA PRO A 105 5.18 -15.14 -7.15
C PRO A 105 4.14 -14.70 -6.12
N LEU A 106 2.94 -14.36 -6.59
CA LEU A 106 1.73 -14.17 -5.81
C LEU A 106 0.68 -15.15 -6.33
N TYR A 107 0.36 -16.16 -5.54
CA TYR A 107 -0.69 -17.13 -5.85
C TYR A 107 -2.02 -16.59 -5.36
N PHE A 108 -3.07 -16.72 -6.17
CA PHE A 108 -4.40 -16.40 -5.72
C PHE A 108 -4.86 -17.48 -4.75
N ALA A 109 -5.58 -17.08 -3.70
CA ALA A 109 -6.26 -18.05 -2.87
C ALA A 109 -7.19 -18.83 -3.80
N SER A 110 -6.95 -20.12 -3.94
CA SER A 110 -7.94 -21.03 -4.51
C SER A 110 -9.21 -20.77 -3.70
N GLY A 111 -10.28 -20.36 -4.40
CA GLY A 111 -11.60 -20.37 -3.79
C GLY A 111 -11.75 -21.72 -3.12
N SER A 112 -12.28 -21.73 -1.90
CA SER A 112 -12.88 -22.94 -1.37
C SER A 112 -14.06 -23.26 -2.29
N ASP A 113 -13.77 -23.88 -3.43
CA ASP A 113 -14.72 -24.75 -4.08
C ASP A 113 -14.94 -25.85 -3.05
N GLY A 114 -16.02 -25.68 -2.29
CA GLY A 114 -16.56 -26.77 -1.50
C GLY A 114 -16.88 -27.86 -2.49
N ASP A 115 -16.06 -28.91 -2.50
CA ASP A 115 -16.49 -30.24 -2.91
C ASP A 115 -17.60 -30.67 -1.94
N ASP A 116 -18.81 -30.15 -2.16
CA ASP A 116 -20.05 -30.83 -1.80
C ASP A 116 -20.41 -31.69 -3.02
N ASP A 117 -19.97 -32.96 -3.00
CA ASP A 117 -20.68 -34.11 -3.57
C ASP A 117 -20.14 -35.43 -2.99
#